data_AF-A0A369RJ73-F1
#
_entry.id   AF-A0A369RJ73-F1
#
_cell.length_a   1.000
_cell.length_b   1.000
_cell.length_c   1.000
_cell.angle_alpha   90.00
_cell.angle_beta   90.00
_cell.angle_gamma   90.00
#
_symmetry.space_group_name_H-M   'P 1'
#
loop_
_entity.id
_entity.type
_entity.pdbx_description
1 polymer ?
#
loop_
_entity_poly.entity_id
_entity_poly.type
_entity_poly.pdbx_seq_one_letter_code
_entity_poly.pdbx_strand_id
1 'polypeptide(L)'
;MIKEGKREDNIVYPTVRVVLQANKEGVDIAKLLSGSICEKYDVRTITFCHPNQEKKRGACCYINDDEERVYEIISGLYEMTLKWYVDGKECKIKVNIDGKNG
;
A
#
# COMPACT_ATOMS: atom_id res chain seq x y z
N MET A 1 -10.94 15.46 3.28
CA MET A 1 -12.07 15.01 2.44
C MET A 1 -11.78 13.57 2.03
N ILE A 2 -12.51 12.62 2.58
CA ILE A 2 -12.40 11.19 2.22
C ILE A 2 -12.94 11.07 0.79
N LYS A 3 -12.24 10.35 -0.09
CA LYS A 3 -12.67 10.09 -1.47
C LYS A 3 -13.13 8.65 -1.58
N GLU A 4 -14.31 8.46 -2.13
CA GLU A 4 -14.93 7.16 -2.38
C GLU A 4 -14.43 6.58 -3.71
N GLY A 5 -14.08 5.29 -3.71
CA GLY A 5 -13.87 4.51 -4.93
C GLY A 5 -15.00 3.48 -5.04
N LYS A 6 -15.60 3.34 -6.24
CA LYS A 6 -16.61 2.31 -6.53
C LYS A 6 -15.95 1.14 -7.27
N ARG A 7 -16.16 -0.09 -6.79
CA ARG A 7 -15.92 -1.34 -7.57
C ARG A 7 -17.23 -1.80 -8.23
N GLU A 8 -17.14 -2.81 -9.10
CA GLU A 8 -18.23 -3.30 -9.96
C GLU A 8 -19.53 -3.65 -9.21
N ASP A 9 -19.44 -3.98 -7.91
CA ASP A 9 -20.59 -4.33 -7.06
C ASP A 9 -21.22 -3.15 -6.28
N ASN A 10 -20.94 -1.90 -6.65
CA ASN A 10 -21.37 -0.69 -5.91
C ASN A 10 -20.91 -0.61 -4.44
N ILE A 11 -20.01 -1.50 -4.01
CA ILE A 11 -19.42 -1.42 -2.67
C ILE A 11 -18.45 -0.24 -2.63
N VAL A 12 -18.66 0.63 -1.64
CA VAL A 12 -17.85 1.82 -1.41
C VAL A 12 -16.87 1.52 -0.29
N TYR A 13 -15.58 1.48 -0.63
CA TYR A 13 -14.51 1.41 0.35
C TYR A 13 -13.80 2.76 0.45
N PRO A 14 -13.62 3.32 1.66
CA PRO A 14 -12.78 4.48 1.83
C PRO A 14 -11.32 4.11 1.52
N THR A 15 -10.63 5.02 0.83
CA THR A 15 -9.24 4.81 0.43
C THR A 15 -8.34 5.87 1.02
N VAL A 16 -7.13 5.46 1.44
CA VAL A 16 -6.10 6.40 1.91
C VAL A 16 -5.06 6.57 0.82
N ARG A 17 -4.74 7.83 0.50
CA ARG A 17 -3.62 8.16 -0.39
C ARG A 17 -2.48 8.74 0.42
N VAL A 18 -1.31 8.11 0.34
CA VAL A 18 -0.10 8.55 1.01
C VAL A 18 0.85 9.09 -0.04
N VAL A 19 1.28 10.35 0.14
CA VAL A 19 2.38 10.92 -0.65
C VAL A 19 3.64 10.77 0.19
N LEU A 20 4.60 9.99 -0.31
CA LEU A 20 5.90 9.84 0.36
C LEU A 20 6.74 11.09 0.05
N GLN A 21 7.07 11.87 1.08
CA GLN A 21 8.01 12.97 0.95
C GLN A 21 9.42 12.41 0.71
N ALA A 22 10.23 13.13 -0.08
CA ALA A 22 11.56 12.68 -0.50
C ALA A 22 12.56 12.42 0.66
N ASN A 23 12.26 12.93 1.87
CA ASN A 23 13.09 12.79 3.07
C ASN A 23 12.64 11.65 4.01
N LYS A 24 11.65 10.84 3.64
CA LYS A 24 11.21 9.68 4.42
C LYS A 24 11.90 8.42 3.89
N GLU A 25 12.64 7.72 4.75
CA GLU A 25 13.37 6.49 4.41
C GLU A 25 12.46 5.31 4.04
N GLY A 26 11.20 5.32 4.49
CA GLY A 26 10.25 4.25 4.18
C GLY A 26 8.91 4.44 4.90
N VAL A 27 8.00 3.50 4.65
CA VAL A 27 6.67 3.46 5.27
C VAL A 27 6.31 2.03 5.64
N ASP A 28 5.84 1.84 6.87
CA ASP A 28 5.25 0.57 7.30
C ASP A 28 3.76 0.56 6.92
N ILE A 29 3.45 -0.14 5.82
CA ILE A 29 2.10 -0.23 5.27
C ILE A 29 1.17 -0.96 6.24
N ALA A 30 1.66 -2.01 6.90
CA ALA A 30 0.85 -2.81 7.83
C ALA A 30 0.47 -1.97 9.06
N LYS A 31 1.42 -1.21 9.59
CA LYS A 31 1.16 -0.26 10.68
C LYS A 31 0.19 0.85 10.27
N LEU A 32 0.24 1.31 9.02
CA LEU A 32 -0.68 2.33 8.52
C LEU A 32 -2.11 1.80 8.35
N LEU A 33 -2.28 0.56 7.83
CA LEU A 33 -3.57 -0.12 7.75
C LEU A 33 -4.15 -0.43 9.13
N SER A 34 -3.30 -0.79 10.09
CA SER A 34 -3.71 -1.10 11.47
C SER A 34 -3.89 0.15 12.34
N GLY A 35 -3.82 1.35 11.74
CA GLY A 35 -4.01 2.59 12.47
C GLY A 35 -5.49 2.85 12.77
N SER A 36 -5.77 3.54 13.88
CA SER A 36 -7.13 3.80 14.38
C SER A 36 -8.06 4.49 13.37
N ILE A 37 -7.52 5.30 12.46
CA ILE A 37 -8.31 5.92 11.38
C ILE A 37 -8.74 4.87 10.35
N CYS A 38 -7.83 4.00 9.92
CA CYS A 38 -8.13 2.96 8.93
C CYS A 38 -9.11 1.94 9.50
N GLU A 39 -8.94 1.54 10.76
CA GLU A 39 -9.87 0.66 11.47
C GLU A 39 -11.25 1.28 11.62
N LYS A 40 -11.34 2.55 12.06
CA LYS A 40 -12.62 3.25 12.26
C LYS A 40 -13.49 3.32 11.00
N TYR A 41 -12.86 3.44 9.84
CA TYR A 41 -13.57 3.62 8.57
C TYR A 41 -13.53 2.37 7.70
N ASP A 42 -13.03 1.23 8.18
CA ASP A 42 -12.84 0.02 7.37
C ASP A 42 -12.08 0.30 6.06
N VAL A 43 -10.96 1.01 6.18
CA VAL A 43 -10.08 1.30 5.04
C VAL A 43 -9.37 0.02 4.62
N ARG A 44 -9.79 -0.52 3.48
CA ARG A 44 -9.21 -1.74 2.90
C ARG A 44 -8.11 -1.47 1.87
N THR A 45 -7.80 -0.21 1.56
CA THR A 45 -6.85 0.15 0.50
C THR A 45 -6.01 1.37 0.84
N ILE A 46 -4.69 1.25 0.65
CA ILE A 46 -3.74 2.36 0.64
C ILE A 46 -3.08 2.46 -0.72
N THR A 47 -3.12 3.66 -1.31
CA THR A 47 -2.33 3.99 -2.51
C THR A 47 -1.18 4.91 -2.15
N PHE A 48 0.03 4.54 -2.56
CA PHE A 48 1.21 5.38 -2.54
C PHE A 48 1.29 6.18 -3.85
N CYS A 49 1.39 7.50 -3.70
CA CYS A 49 1.51 8.42 -4.82
C CYS A 49 2.93 8.94 -4.93
N HIS A 50 3.36 9.21 -6.17
CA HIS A 50 4.56 9.97 -6.44
C HIS A 50 4.47 11.37 -5.79
N PRO A 51 5.60 11.93 -5.31
CA PRO A 51 5.63 13.27 -4.71
C PRO A 51 5.41 14.41 -5.72
N ASN A 52 5.25 14.10 -7.01
CA ASN A 52 5.01 15.10 -8.05
C ASN A 52 3.63 15.77 -7.92
N GLN A 53 3.46 16.93 -8.57
CA GLN A 53 2.20 17.71 -8.50
C GLN A 53 0.99 16.92 -9.02
N GLU A 54 1.20 15.98 -9.95
CA GLU A 54 0.15 15.12 -10.51
C GLU A 54 -0.27 13.98 -9.57
N LYS A 55 0.51 13.68 -8.52
CA LYS A 55 0.27 12.60 -7.54
C LYS A 55 -0.11 11.27 -8.20
N LYS A 56 0.59 10.91 -9.29
CA LYS A 56 0.39 9.65 -10.01
C LYS A 56 0.55 8.46 -9.06
N ARG A 57 -0.22 7.40 -9.30
CA ARG A 57 -0.16 6.17 -8.49
C ARG A 57 1.19 5.48 -8.73
N GLY A 58 1.88 5.17 -7.64
CA GLY A 58 3.15 4.46 -7.67
C GLY A 58 3.00 3.00 -7.25
N ALA A 59 2.45 2.78 -6.06
CA ALA A 59 2.16 1.45 -5.51
C ALA A 59 0.80 1.44 -4.81
N CYS A 60 0.20 0.27 -4.65
CA CYS A 60 -1.05 0.08 -3.93
C CYS A 60 -0.96 -1.17 -3.05
N CYS A 61 -1.60 -1.11 -1.88
CA CYS A 61 -1.82 -2.26 -1.02
C CYS A 61 -3.30 -2.31 -0.67
N TYR A 62 -3.93 -3.46 -0.84
CA TYR A 62 -5.33 -3.65 -0.48
C TYR A 62 -5.61 -5.06 0.05
N ILE A 63 -6.73 -5.20 0.72
CA ILE A 63 -7.30 -6.49 1.12
C ILE A 63 -8.33 -6.86 0.04
N ASN A 64 -8.18 -8.03 -0.59
CA ASN A 64 -9.13 -8.52 -1.59
C ASN A 64 -10.35 -9.17 -0.91
N ASP A 65 -11.28 -9.70 -1.71
CA ASP A 65 -12.52 -10.28 -1.20
C ASP A 65 -12.28 -11.63 -0.48
N ASP A 66 -11.11 -12.24 -0.66
CA ASP A 66 -10.65 -13.45 0.02
C ASP A 66 -9.88 -13.15 1.33
N GLU A 67 -9.93 -11.90 1.82
CA GLU A 67 -9.16 -11.41 2.98
C GLU A 67 -7.63 -11.49 2.83
N GLU A 68 -7.14 -11.63 1.60
CA GLU A 68 -5.71 -11.66 1.30
C GLU A 68 -5.18 -10.25 1.07
N ARG A 69 -3.95 -10.01 1.53
CA ARG A 69 -3.27 -8.74 1.30
C ARG A 69 -2.53 -8.77 -0.04
N VAL A 70 -2.99 -7.93 -0.96
CA VAL A 70 -2.42 -7.78 -2.29
C VAL A 70 -1.54 -6.53 -2.34
N TYR A 71 -0.34 -6.69 -2.90
CA TYR A 71 0.62 -5.61 -3.14
C TYR A 71 0.83 -5.42 -4.64
N GLU A 72 0.48 -4.24 -5.16
CA GLU A 72 0.62 -3.90 -6.57
C GLU A 72 1.62 -2.77 -6.76
N ILE A 73 2.55 -2.95 -7.70
CA ILE A 73 3.47 -1.91 -8.13
C ILE A 73 3.07 -1.44 -9.52
N ILE A 74 2.67 -0.19 -9.61
CA ILE A 74 2.11 0.42 -10.82
C ILE A 74 3.21 1.17 -11.58
N SER A 75 4.04 1.95 -10.88
CA SER A 75 5.16 2.68 -11.47
C SER A 75 6.14 3.16 -10.42
N GLY A 76 7.42 3.20 -10.75
CA GLY A 76 8.48 3.73 -9.89
C GLY A 76 9.49 2.67 -9.46
N LEU A 77 10.42 3.10 -8.62
CA LEU A 77 11.49 2.26 -8.09
C LEU A 77 11.22 2.04 -6.61
N TYR A 78 11.23 0.79 -6.18
CA TYR A 78 10.87 0.41 -4.81
C TYR A 78 11.82 -0.61 -4.25
N GLU A 79 12.18 -0.40 -2.99
CA GLU A 79 12.65 -1.46 -2.12
C GLU A 79 11.48 -1.83 -1.19
N MET A 80 11.03 -3.07 -1.26
CA MET A 80 9.96 -3.60 -0.41
C MET A 80 10.49 -4.73 0.45
N THR A 81 10.12 -4.72 1.72
CA THR A 81 10.36 -5.86 2.61
C THR A 81 9.02 -6.39 3.10
N LEU A 82 8.73 -7.64 2.78
CA LEU A 82 7.58 -8.38 3.30
C LEU A 82 8.05 -9.25 4.46
N LYS A 83 7.38 -9.13 5.60
CA LYS A 83 7.65 -9.91 6.82
C LYS A 83 6.38 -10.59 7.30
N TRP A 84 6.49 -11.85 7.66
CA TRP A 84 5.42 -12.63 8.28
C TRP A 84 6.02 -13.65 9.25
N TYR A 85 5.18 -14.33 10.02
CA TYR A 85 5.63 -15.33 11.00
C TYR A 85 4.96 -16.68 10.72
N VAL A 86 5.74 -17.76 10.79
CA VAL A 86 5.26 -19.15 10.72
C VAL A 86 5.81 -19.88 11.93
N ASP A 87 4.94 -20.44 12.78
CA ASP A 87 5.32 -21.12 14.03
C ASP A 87 6.25 -20.28 14.92
N GLY A 88 5.97 -18.98 15.02
CA GLY A 88 6.78 -18.02 15.81
C GLY A 88 8.12 -17.65 15.17
N LYS A 89 8.48 -18.18 14.00
CA LYS A 89 9.70 -17.83 13.26
C LYS A 89 9.41 -16.76 12.22
N GLU A 90 10.25 -15.73 12.18
CA GLU A 90 10.16 -14.67 11.17
C GLU A 90 10.56 -15.23 9.79
N CYS A 91 9.68 -15.03 8.82
CA CYS A 91 9.94 -15.18 7.41
C CYS A 91 10.00 -13.80 6.77
N LYS A 92 10.95 -13.59 5.84
CA LYS A 92 11.11 -12.31 5.15
C LYS A 92 11.47 -12.49 3.69
N ILE A 93 10.92 -11.63 2.84
CA ILE A 93 11.33 -11.44 1.45
C ILE A 93 11.67 -9.97 1.25
N LYS A 94 12.78 -9.72 0.56
CA LYS A 94 13.14 -8.38 0.08
C LYS A 94 12.98 -8.36 -1.43
N VAL A 95 12.15 -7.44 -1.93
CA VAL A 95 11.90 -7.22 -3.36
C VAL A 95 12.50 -5.88 -3.73
N ASN A 96 13.42 -5.88 -4.69
CA ASN A 96 13.98 -4.65 -5.25
C ASN A 96 13.44 -4.51 -6.67
N ILE A 97 12.83 -3.36 -6.95
CA ILE A 97 12.30 -2.99 -8.24
C ILE A 97 13.09 -1.77 -8.67
N ASP A 98 14.13 -2.01 -9.47
CA ASP A 98 14.93 -0.95 -10.09
C ASP A 98 14.64 -0.86 -11.60
N GLY A 99 14.90 0.31 -12.16
CA GLY A 99 14.70 0.59 -13.59
C GLY A 99 15.93 0.25 -14.42
N LYS A 100 16.92 -0.44 -13.83
CA LYS A 100 18.15 -0.81 -14.53
C LYS A 100 17.93 -2.15 -15.22
N ASN A 101 17.22 -2.11 -16.34
CA ASN A 101 17.52 -3.08 -17.39
C ASN A 101 18.99 -2.88 -17.77
N GLY A 102 19.78 -3.96 -17.72
CA GLY A 102 21.15 -4.00 -18.21
C GLY A 102 21.25 -3.74 -19.70
#